data_AF-A0A2G5M602-F1
#
_entry.id   AF-A0A2G5M602-F1
#
_cell.length_a   1.000
_cell.length_b   1.000
_cell.length_c   1.000
_cell.angle_alpha   90.00
_cell.angle_beta   90.00
_cell.angle_gamma   90.00
#
_symmetry.space_group_name_H-M   'P 1'
#
loop_
_entity.id
_entity.type
_entity.pdbx_description
1 polymer ?
#
loop_
_entity_poly.entity_id
_entity_poly.type
_entity_poly.pdbx_seq_one_letter_code
_entity_poly.pdbx_strand_id
1 'polypeptide(L)'
;MSGAAALGAVANSTSLGILSRSLLEQLITVLWGIRSIDNAKSQSDTGTAELAKALKMNLKAGTAKVFDRRTGEEVTAGYLEREQAKGSPRRKSVEEQAKEADVLDLYTVFYRFLSLETHGHNESPKEKSEIAALCVNHLQGIGGISRAIGQAGVWWLMHRHWPDNESLREVLGLNADT
;
A
#
# COMPACT_ATOMS: atom_id res chain seq x y z
N MET A 1 -5.35 12.68 -20.37
CA MET A 1 -5.06 11.61 -19.39
C MET A 1 -4.46 12.25 -18.15
N SER A 2 -5.11 12.14 -17.00
CA SER A 2 -4.65 12.62 -15.70
C SER A 2 -4.07 11.44 -14.90
N GLY A 3 -2.78 11.49 -14.59
CA GLY A 3 -2.03 10.41 -13.93
C GLY A 3 -0.62 10.87 -13.56
N ALA A 4 0.31 9.95 -13.27
CA ALA A 4 1.69 10.30 -12.90
C ALA A 4 2.35 11.25 -13.92
N ALA A 5 2.15 11.02 -15.23
CA ALA A 5 2.67 11.91 -16.27
C ALA A 5 2.14 13.36 -16.17
N ALA A 6 0.87 13.54 -15.78
CA ALA A 6 0.30 14.87 -15.58
C ALA A 6 0.91 15.56 -14.35
N LEU A 7 1.16 14.81 -13.26
CA LEU A 7 1.85 15.31 -12.07
C LEU A 7 3.30 15.72 -12.39
N GLY A 8 3.99 14.95 -13.23
CA GLY A 8 5.33 15.30 -13.73
C GLY A 8 5.34 16.56 -14.58
N ALA A 9 4.36 16.73 -15.46
CA ALA A 9 4.24 17.92 -16.32
C ALA A 9 4.05 19.22 -15.51
N VAL A 10 3.42 19.15 -14.34
CA VAL A 10 3.27 20.29 -13.42
C VAL A 10 4.33 20.31 -12.30
N ALA A 11 5.39 19.51 -12.42
CA ALA A 11 6.50 19.43 -11.48
C ALA A 11 6.08 19.16 -10.01
N ASN A 12 5.02 18.36 -9.81
CA ASN A 12 4.53 18.01 -8.48
C ASN A 12 5.24 16.76 -7.95
N SER A 13 6.50 16.92 -7.58
CA SER A 13 7.36 15.85 -7.05
C SER A 13 6.76 15.21 -5.79
N THR A 14 6.16 16.00 -4.89
CA THR A 14 5.53 15.48 -3.66
C THR A 14 4.45 14.45 -3.96
N SER A 15 3.53 14.76 -4.89
CA SER A 15 2.44 13.83 -5.23
C SER A 15 2.97 12.58 -5.93
N LEU A 16 4.02 12.73 -6.74
CA LEU A 16 4.72 11.61 -7.36
C LEU A 16 5.42 10.71 -6.32
N GLY A 17 6.05 11.29 -5.30
CA GLY A 17 6.67 10.57 -4.19
C GLY A 17 5.66 9.78 -3.37
N ILE A 18 4.52 10.39 -3.03
CA ILE A 18 3.39 9.71 -2.36
C ILE A 18 2.88 8.54 -3.20
N LEU A 19 2.70 8.75 -4.50
CA LEU A 19 2.23 7.70 -5.40
C LEU A 19 3.25 6.55 -5.52
N SER A 20 4.53 6.87 -5.67
CA SER A 20 5.63 5.90 -5.71
C SER A 20 5.67 5.06 -4.43
N ARG A 21 5.60 5.71 -3.25
CA ARG A 21 5.52 5.03 -1.95
C ARG A 21 4.32 4.07 -1.89
N SER A 22 3.15 4.54 -2.30
CA SER A 22 1.90 3.76 -2.23
C SER A 22 1.97 2.54 -3.14
N LEU A 23 2.54 2.69 -4.34
CA LEU A 23 2.74 1.56 -5.25
C LEU A 23 3.77 0.57 -4.70
N LEU A 24 4.84 1.04 -4.06
CA LEU A 24 5.82 0.15 -3.44
C LEU A 24 5.23 -0.65 -2.27
N GLU A 25 4.38 -0.01 -1.46
CA GLU A 25 3.58 -0.70 -0.44
C GLU A 25 2.71 -1.80 -1.06
N GLN A 26 2.05 -1.47 -2.17
CA GLN A 26 1.21 -2.41 -2.90
C GLN A 26 2.03 -3.58 -3.47
N LEU A 27 3.24 -3.33 -3.99
CA LEU A 27 4.15 -4.38 -4.45
C LEU A 27 4.52 -5.33 -3.31
N ILE A 28 4.96 -4.80 -2.16
CA ILE A 28 5.29 -5.62 -0.98
C ILE A 28 4.06 -6.43 -0.53
N THR A 29 2.88 -5.79 -0.50
CA THR A 29 1.62 -6.45 -0.12
C THR A 29 1.26 -7.57 -1.10
N VAL A 30 1.45 -7.38 -2.40
CA VAL A 30 1.21 -8.42 -3.41
C VAL A 30 2.19 -9.57 -3.24
N LEU A 31 3.49 -9.28 -3.12
CA LEU A 31 4.54 -10.28 -2.93
C LEU A 31 4.33 -11.09 -1.64
N TRP A 32 3.85 -10.45 -0.57
CA TRP A 32 3.47 -11.13 0.66
C TRP A 32 2.18 -11.94 0.52
N GLY A 33 1.16 -11.36 -0.11
CA GLY A 33 -0.15 -11.96 -0.30
C GLY A 33 -0.08 -13.22 -1.15
N ILE A 34 0.78 -13.26 -2.16
CA ILE A 34 0.94 -14.47 -2.95
C ILE A 34 1.50 -15.61 -2.08
N ARG A 35 2.44 -15.38 -1.14
CA ARG A 35 3.21 -16.41 -0.40
C ARG A 35 2.38 -17.49 0.30
N SER A 36 1.13 -17.19 0.67
CA SER A 36 0.23 -18.19 1.25
C SER A 36 -1.24 -17.83 1.06
N ILE A 37 -2.11 -18.83 1.09
CA ILE A 37 -3.56 -18.63 1.06
C ILE A 37 -4.02 -17.81 2.27
N ASP A 38 -3.39 -18.00 3.44
CA ASP A 38 -3.73 -17.26 4.64
C ASP A 38 -3.38 -15.77 4.51
N ASN A 39 -2.23 -15.44 3.89
CA ASN A 39 -1.85 -14.05 3.60
C ASN A 39 -2.82 -13.41 2.61
N ALA A 40 -3.15 -14.12 1.52
CA ALA A 40 -4.12 -13.65 0.54
C ALA A 40 -5.50 -13.40 1.18
N LYS A 41 -5.96 -14.29 2.06
CA LYS A 41 -7.20 -14.13 2.81
C LYS A 41 -7.13 -12.92 3.74
N SER A 42 -6.06 -12.79 4.53
CA SER A 42 -5.87 -11.63 5.40
C SER A 42 -5.88 -10.31 4.62
N GLN A 43 -5.34 -10.28 3.40
CA GLN A 43 -5.38 -9.10 2.55
C GLN A 43 -6.80 -8.84 2.01
N SER A 44 -7.51 -9.87 1.56
CA SER A 44 -8.90 -9.76 1.09
C SER A 44 -9.83 -9.21 2.18
N ASP A 45 -9.63 -9.66 3.42
CA ASP A 45 -10.45 -9.25 4.56
C ASP A 45 -10.16 -7.81 5.02
N THR A 46 -8.99 -7.25 4.66
CA THR A 46 -8.55 -5.91 5.10
C THR A 46 -9.51 -4.81 4.65
N GLY A 47 -10.03 -4.88 3.41
CA GLY A 47 -11.00 -3.89 2.92
C GLY A 47 -12.30 -3.88 3.72
N THR A 48 -12.81 -5.07 4.07
CA THR A 48 -14.02 -5.19 4.90
C THR A 48 -13.77 -4.71 6.33
N ALA A 49 -12.57 -4.94 6.87
CA ALA A 49 -12.18 -4.48 8.20
C ALA A 49 -12.10 -2.94 8.29
N GLU A 50 -11.57 -2.26 7.27
CA GLU A 50 -11.53 -0.79 7.25
C GLU A 50 -12.94 -0.18 7.12
N LEU A 51 -13.83 -0.78 6.32
CA LEU A 51 -15.24 -0.37 6.26
C LEU A 51 -15.93 -0.56 7.61
N ALA A 52 -15.72 -1.69 8.28
CA ALA A 52 -16.28 -1.96 9.61
C ALA A 52 -15.76 -0.94 10.64
N LYS A 53 -14.47 -0.58 10.57
CA LYS A 53 -13.87 0.45 11.42
C LYS A 53 -14.48 1.83 11.17
N ALA A 54 -14.63 2.24 9.92
CA ALA A 54 -15.26 3.51 9.56
C ALA A 54 -16.72 3.56 10.02
N LEU A 55 -17.48 2.49 9.82
CA LEU A 55 -18.84 2.36 10.35
C LEU A 55 -18.86 2.50 11.86
N LYS A 56 -17.99 1.79 12.59
CA LYS A 56 -17.88 1.88 14.05
C LYS A 56 -17.57 3.30 14.52
N MET A 57 -16.71 4.04 13.81
CA MET A 57 -16.44 5.45 14.10
C MET A 57 -17.69 6.32 13.92
N ASN A 58 -18.44 6.12 12.84
CA ASN A 58 -19.68 6.87 12.58
C ASN A 58 -20.78 6.55 13.60
N LEU A 59 -20.92 5.29 13.99
CA LEU A 59 -21.85 4.87 15.04
C LEU A 59 -21.50 5.52 16.40
N LYS A 60 -20.21 5.58 16.74
CA LYS A 60 -19.72 6.26 17.96
C LYS A 60 -19.92 7.78 17.91
N ALA A 61 -19.77 8.38 16.74
CA ALA A 61 -19.98 9.81 16.53
C ALA A 61 -21.47 10.19 16.43
N GLY A 62 -22.38 9.21 16.43
CA GLY A 62 -23.82 9.42 16.24
C GLY A 62 -24.22 9.84 14.82
N THR A 63 -23.31 9.75 13.86
CA THR A 63 -23.56 10.08 12.44
C THR A 63 -24.13 8.90 11.66
N ALA A 64 -24.14 7.71 12.25
CA ALA A 64 -24.83 6.53 11.76
C ALA A 64 -25.60 5.87 12.90
N LYS A 65 -26.64 5.09 12.56
CA LYS A 65 -27.47 4.33 13.50
C LYS A 65 -27.70 2.92 12.99
N VAL A 66 -27.82 1.96 13.91
CA VAL A 66 -28.23 0.58 13.59
C VAL A 66 -29.64 0.36 14.09
N PHE A 67 -30.49 -0.17 13.22
CA PHE A 67 -31.87 -0.51 13.55
C PHE A 67 -32.07 -2.03 13.47
N ASP A 68 -32.86 -2.58 14.39
CA ASP A 68 -33.32 -3.96 14.28
C ASP A 68 -34.28 -4.06 13.08
N ARG A 69 -34.03 -5.02 12.19
CA ARG A 69 -34.82 -5.16 10.95
C ARG A 69 -36.26 -5.63 11.20
N ARG A 70 -36.52 -6.31 12.32
CA ARG A 70 -37.83 -6.89 12.67
C ARG A 70 -38.66 -5.91 13.49
N THR A 71 -38.04 -5.24 14.46
CA THR A 71 -38.76 -4.31 15.36
C THR A 71 -38.68 -2.86 14.90
N GLY A 72 -37.69 -2.50 14.09
CA GLY A 72 -37.45 -1.12 13.66
C GLY A 72 -36.80 -0.25 14.75
N GLU A 73 -36.46 -0.82 15.91
CA GLU A 73 -35.89 -0.08 17.04
C GLU A 73 -34.42 0.25 16.82
N GLU A 74 -33.98 1.40 17.32
CA GLU A 74 -32.56 1.77 17.32
C GLU A 74 -31.78 0.93 18.34
N VAL A 75 -30.84 0.12 17.87
CA VAL A 75 -30.04 -0.82 18.67
C VAL A 75 -28.55 -0.51 18.64
N THR A 76 -28.18 0.72 18.27
CA THR A 76 -26.80 1.19 18.09
C THR A 76 -25.90 0.90 19.30
N ALA A 77 -26.37 1.18 20.53
CA ALA A 77 -25.60 0.99 21.76
C ALA A 77 -25.24 -0.49 22.00
N GLY A 78 -26.25 -1.37 21.95
CA GLY A 78 -26.03 -2.82 22.14
C GLY A 78 -25.21 -3.46 21.00
N TYR A 79 -25.26 -2.90 19.79
CA TYR A 79 -24.37 -3.31 18.70
C TYR A 79 -22.90 -2.94 19.00
N LEU A 80 -22.65 -1.71 19.43
CA LEU A 80 -21.29 -1.22 19.74
C LEU A 80 -20.64 -2.02 20.88
N GLU A 81 -21.38 -2.36 21.93
CA GLU A 81 -20.87 -3.18 23.05
C GLU A 81 -20.40 -4.56 22.58
N ARG A 82 -21.21 -5.24 21.76
CA ARG A 82 -20.86 -6.56 21.21
C ARG A 82 -19.63 -6.50 20.29
N GLU A 83 -19.55 -5.47 19.45
CA GLU A 83 -18.42 -5.27 18.53
C GLU A 83 -17.16 -4.73 19.23
N GLN A 84 -17.26 -4.24 20.46
CA GLN A 84 -16.10 -3.84 21.26
C GLN A 84 -15.43 -5.03 21.94
N ALA A 85 -16.19 -6.10 22.24
CA ALA A 85 -15.66 -7.35 22.78
C ALA A 85 -14.87 -8.17 21.74
N LYS A 86 -15.13 -7.96 20.44
CA LYS A 86 -14.36 -8.58 19.35
C LYS A 86 -13.09 -7.76 19.10
N GLY A 87 -11.95 -8.24 19.59
CA GLY A 87 -10.65 -7.64 19.27
C GLY A 87 -10.43 -7.64 17.75
N SER A 88 -10.03 -6.50 17.19
CA SER A 88 -9.68 -6.43 15.77
C SER A 88 -8.33 -7.12 15.53
N PRO A 89 -8.19 -7.99 14.51
CA PRO A 89 -6.89 -8.55 14.16
C PRO A 89 -5.89 -7.43 13.89
N ARG A 90 -4.70 -7.51 14.46
CA ARG A 90 -3.63 -6.54 14.17
C ARG A 90 -3.21 -6.70 12.71
N ARG A 91 -3.33 -5.62 11.93
CA ARG A 91 -2.79 -5.56 10.58
C ARG A 91 -1.27 -5.66 10.64
N LYS A 92 -0.71 -6.53 9.80
CA LYS A 92 0.75 -6.63 9.65
C LYS A 92 1.30 -5.36 9.02
N SER A 93 2.40 -4.86 9.57
CA SER A 93 3.12 -3.72 9.02
C SER A 93 3.74 -4.06 7.66
N VAL A 94 4.04 -3.05 6.85
CA VAL A 94 4.72 -3.24 5.56
C VAL A 94 6.10 -3.91 5.75
N GLU A 95 6.78 -3.62 6.85
CA GLU A 95 8.05 -4.27 7.20
C GLU A 95 7.87 -5.76 7.53
N GLU A 96 6.85 -6.11 8.32
CA GLU A 96 6.51 -7.50 8.64
C GLU A 96 6.17 -8.28 7.36
N GLN A 97 5.40 -7.68 6.46
CA GLN A 97 5.06 -8.25 5.16
C GLN A 97 6.31 -8.46 4.29
N ALA A 98 7.22 -7.48 4.21
CA ALA A 98 8.46 -7.58 3.45
C ALA A 98 9.39 -8.68 3.98
N LYS A 99 9.48 -8.82 5.32
CA LYS A 99 10.23 -9.90 5.97
C LYS A 99 9.68 -11.27 5.60
N GLU A 100 8.37 -11.46 5.72
CA GLU A 100 7.71 -12.74 5.40
C GLU A 100 7.74 -13.07 3.90
N ALA A 101 7.81 -12.04 3.06
CA ALA A 101 7.92 -12.20 1.61
C ALA A 101 9.37 -12.37 1.12
N ASP A 102 10.36 -12.34 2.00
CA ASP A 102 11.79 -12.40 1.69
C ASP A 102 12.27 -11.26 0.77
N VAL A 103 11.69 -10.07 0.91
CA VAL A 103 11.99 -8.86 0.12
C VAL A 103 12.25 -7.64 1.01
N LEU A 104 12.86 -7.87 2.18
CA LEU A 104 13.17 -6.81 3.15
C LEU A 104 13.99 -5.67 2.54
N ASP A 105 14.85 -5.97 1.56
CA ASP A 105 15.65 -4.98 0.85
C ASP A 105 14.80 -3.91 0.16
N LEU A 106 13.62 -4.28 -0.38
CA LEU A 106 12.70 -3.30 -0.96
C LEU A 106 12.16 -2.32 0.09
N TYR A 107 11.92 -2.83 1.30
CA TYR A 107 11.48 -2.00 2.40
C TYR A 107 12.60 -1.06 2.87
N THR A 108 13.80 -1.58 3.09
CA THR A 108 14.92 -0.82 3.66
C THR A 108 15.51 0.20 2.70
N VAL A 109 15.67 -0.16 1.42
CA VAL A 109 16.36 0.67 0.41
C VAL A 109 15.43 1.68 -0.25
N PHE A 110 14.14 1.35 -0.44
CA PHE A 110 13.24 2.22 -1.17
C PHE A 110 12.10 2.76 -0.28
N TYR A 111 11.35 1.87 0.38
CA TYR A 111 10.15 2.28 1.11
C TYR A 111 10.47 3.20 2.28
N ARG A 112 11.52 2.92 3.04
CA ARG A 112 11.91 3.74 4.20
C ARG A 112 12.25 5.18 3.79
N PHE A 113 12.95 5.38 2.69
CA PHE A 113 13.34 6.71 2.21
C PHE A 113 12.15 7.49 1.65
N LEU A 114 11.34 6.85 0.79
CA LEU A 114 10.09 7.45 0.30
C LEU A 114 9.14 7.77 1.46
N SER A 115 9.14 6.95 2.51
CA SER A 115 8.35 7.19 3.71
C SER A 115 8.79 8.45 4.46
N LEU A 116 10.09 8.67 4.61
CA LEU A 116 10.63 9.88 5.26
C LEU A 116 10.27 11.16 4.49
N GLU A 117 10.34 11.13 3.16
CA GLU A 117 9.93 12.24 2.29
C GLU A 117 8.46 12.61 2.53
N THR A 118 7.58 11.62 2.59
CA THR A 118 6.13 11.85 2.77
C THR A 118 5.72 12.35 4.15
N HIS A 119 6.56 12.18 5.19
CA HIS A 119 6.29 12.68 6.53
C HIS A 119 6.89 14.08 6.79
N GLY A 120 7.42 14.74 5.76
CA GLY A 120 7.94 16.11 5.86
C GLY A 120 9.25 16.23 6.63
N HIS A 121 9.98 15.13 6.78
CA HIS A 121 11.27 15.10 7.49
C HIS A 121 12.47 15.39 6.59
N ASN A 122 12.25 15.60 5.28
CA ASN A 122 13.30 16.02 4.34
C ASN A 122 13.16 17.50 3.99
N GLU A 123 14.30 18.16 3.74
CA GLU A 123 14.30 19.50 3.17
C GLU A 123 13.60 19.48 1.82
N SER A 124 12.61 20.35 1.64
CA SER A 124 11.95 20.52 0.34
C SER A 124 12.97 21.01 -0.67
N PRO A 125 13.06 20.40 -1.88
CA PRO A 125 13.92 20.87 -2.95
C PRO A 125 13.57 22.33 -3.27
N LYS A 126 14.59 23.19 -3.33
CA LYS A 126 14.40 24.64 -3.51
C LYS A 126 14.65 25.06 -4.95
N GLU A 127 15.43 24.29 -5.70
CA GLU A 127 15.76 24.59 -7.08
C GLU A 127 14.84 23.86 -8.08
N LYS A 128 14.51 24.53 -9.19
CA LYS A 128 13.68 23.93 -10.25
C LYS A 128 14.33 22.69 -10.88
N SER A 129 15.65 22.69 -10.98
CA SER A 129 16.49 21.56 -11.43
C SER A 129 16.31 20.34 -10.53
N GLU A 130 16.38 20.54 -9.21
CA GLU A 130 16.17 19.48 -8.20
C GLU A 130 14.76 18.91 -8.28
N ILE A 131 13.74 19.78 -8.37
CA ILE A 131 12.34 19.36 -8.49
C ILE A 131 12.14 18.53 -9.76
N ALA A 132 12.71 18.96 -10.89
CA ALA A 132 12.61 18.22 -12.15
C ALA A 132 13.30 16.86 -12.06
N ALA A 133 14.50 16.78 -11.49
CA ALA A 133 15.21 15.52 -11.28
C ALA A 133 14.42 14.55 -10.38
N LEU A 134 13.86 15.05 -9.29
CA LEU A 134 12.99 14.26 -8.41
C LEU A 134 11.74 13.75 -9.12
N CYS A 135 11.10 14.58 -9.95
CA CYS A 135 9.96 14.14 -10.76
C CYS A 135 10.33 13.00 -11.70
N VAL A 136 11.49 13.07 -12.36
CA VAL A 136 11.99 12.01 -13.24
C VAL A 136 12.23 10.72 -12.45
N ASN A 137 12.91 10.80 -11.31
CA ASN A 137 13.19 9.64 -10.47
C ASN A 137 11.90 8.95 -10.00
N HIS A 138 10.92 9.73 -9.52
CA HIS A 138 9.64 9.16 -9.12
C HIS A 138 8.86 8.56 -10.30
N LEU A 139 8.87 9.18 -11.48
CA LEU A 139 8.21 8.63 -12.68
C LEU A 139 8.83 7.30 -13.11
N GLN A 140 10.16 7.20 -13.11
CA GLN A 140 10.87 5.95 -13.40
C GLN A 140 10.56 4.89 -12.35
N GLY A 141 10.60 5.25 -11.05
CA GLY A 141 10.22 4.37 -9.95
C GLY A 141 8.78 3.85 -10.08
N ILE A 142 7.81 4.73 -10.36
CA ILE A 142 6.42 4.36 -10.61
C ILE A 142 6.32 3.35 -11.76
N GLY A 143 7.03 3.57 -12.86
CA GLY A 143 7.06 2.65 -14.00
C GLY A 143 7.62 1.28 -13.63
N GLY A 144 8.79 1.25 -12.98
CA GLY A 144 9.45 0.01 -12.53
C GLY A 144 8.60 -0.78 -11.53
N ILE A 145 8.06 -0.11 -10.51
CA ILE A 145 7.19 -0.74 -9.50
C ILE A 145 5.91 -1.27 -10.15
N SER A 146 5.27 -0.51 -11.03
CA SER A 146 4.04 -0.95 -11.72
C SER A 146 4.30 -2.21 -12.55
N ARG A 147 5.44 -2.29 -13.24
CA ARG A 147 5.87 -3.48 -13.97
C ARG A 147 6.08 -4.66 -13.02
N ALA A 148 6.75 -4.46 -11.89
CA ALA A 148 6.99 -5.50 -10.90
C ALA A 148 5.69 -6.04 -10.29
N ILE A 149 4.69 -5.19 -10.03
CA ILE A 149 3.35 -5.63 -9.58
C ILE A 149 2.71 -6.54 -10.63
N GLY A 150 2.70 -6.12 -11.89
CA GLY A 150 2.15 -6.94 -12.99
C GLY A 150 2.88 -8.29 -13.11
N GLN A 151 4.21 -8.27 -13.03
CA GLN A 151 5.03 -9.48 -13.12
C GLN A 151 4.83 -10.42 -11.93
N ALA A 152 4.64 -9.90 -10.71
CA ALA A 152 4.26 -10.69 -9.55
C ALA A 152 2.95 -11.45 -9.78
N GLY A 153 1.98 -10.80 -10.43
CA GLY A 153 0.76 -11.45 -10.89
C GLY A 153 1.03 -12.57 -11.89
N VAL A 154 1.90 -12.37 -12.88
CA VAL A 154 2.25 -13.40 -13.87
C VAL A 154 2.94 -14.60 -13.23
N TRP A 155 3.97 -14.39 -12.40
CA TRP A 155 4.67 -15.46 -11.70
C TRP A 155 3.69 -16.34 -10.90
N TRP A 156 2.76 -15.71 -10.20
CA TRP A 156 1.81 -16.45 -9.38
C TRP A 156 0.67 -17.11 -10.17
N LEU A 157 0.01 -16.38 -11.07
CA LEU A 157 -1.19 -16.85 -11.76
C LEU A 157 -0.87 -17.86 -12.86
N MET A 158 0.24 -17.67 -13.57
CA MET A 158 0.61 -18.51 -14.71
C MET A 158 1.55 -19.65 -14.33
N HIS A 159 2.47 -19.40 -13.39
CA HIS A 159 3.56 -20.34 -13.08
C HIS A 159 3.50 -20.91 -11.67
N ARG A 160 2.62 -20.41 -10.79
CA ARG A 160 2.57 -20.76 -9.36
C ARG A 160 3.95 -20.63 -8.70
N HIS A 161 4.71 -19.64 -9.15
CA HIS A 161 6.10 -19.43 -8.77
C HIS A 161 6.24 -18.17 -7.91
N TRP A 162 7.23 -18.21 -7.02
CA TRP A 162 7.62 -17.07 -6.18
C TRP A 162 8.86 -16.44 -6.76
N PRO A 163 8.89 -15.12 -6.99
CA PRO A 163 10.15 -14.49 -7.37
C PRO A 163 11.18 -14.59 -6.26
N ASP A 164 12.42 -14.81 -6.65
CA ASP A 164 13.58 -14.49 -5.83
C ASP A 164 13.94 -13.00 -5.98
N ASN A 165 14.86 -12.54 -5.13
CA ASN A 165 15.32 -11.16 -5.13
C ASN A 165 16.02 -10.77 -6.44
N GLU A 166 16.71 -11.70 -7.11
CA GLU A 166 17.43 -11.40 -8.35
C GLU A 166 16.47 -11.12 -9.51
N SER A 167 15.47 -11.99 -9.69
CA SER A 167 14.39 -11.81 -10.68
C SER A 167 13.60 -10.54 -10.42
N LEU A 168 13.35 -10.22 -9.14
CA LEU A 168 12.64 -8.99 -8.77
C LEU A 168 13.46 -7.74 -9.08
N ARG A 169 14.77 -7.76 -8.79
CA ARG A 169 15.69 -6.66 -9.13
C ARG A 169 15.80 -6.45 -10.64
N GLU A 170 15.83 -7.53 -11.42
CA GLU A 170 15.84 -7.45 -12.88
C GLU A 170 14.60 -6.71 -13.41
N VAL A 171 13.41 -7.10 -12.93
CA VAL A 171 12.14 -6.50 -13.35
C VAL A 171 12.03 -5.03 -12.92
N LEU A 172 12.60 -4.68 -11.77
CA LEU A 172 12.71 -3.31 -11.29
C LEU A 172 13.76 -2.49 -12.05
N GLY A 173 14.57 -3.12 -12.90
CA GLY A 173 15.64 -2.45 -13.65
C GLY A 173 16.88 -2.13 -12.81
N LEU A 174 17.07 -2.81 -11.67
CA LEU A 174 18.16 -2.57 -10.71
C LEU A 174 19.43 -3.35 -11.02
N ASN A 175 19.40 -4.24 -12.02
CA ASN A 175 20.55 -5.03 -12.47
C ASN A 175 21.25 -4.42 -13.69
N ALA A 176 20.75 -3.29 -14.21
CA ALA A 176 21.40 -2.57 -15.30
C ALA A 176 22.49 -1.65 -14.73
N ASP A 177 23.58 -2.24 -14.24
CA ASP A 177 24.89 -1.61 -14.04
C ASP A 177 25.90 -2.68 -13.55
N THR A 178 26.43 -3.44 -14.52
CA THR A 178 27.80 -4.02 -14.51
C THR A 178 28.32 -4.05 -15.95
#